data_AF-A0A5M8P8T2-F1
#
_entry.id   AF-A0A5M8P8T2-F1
#
_cell.length_a   1.000
_cell.length_b   1.000
_cell.length_c   1.000
_cell.angle_alpha   90.00
_cell.angle_beta   90.00
_cell.angle_gamma   90.00
#
_symmetry.space_group_name_H-M   'P 1'
#
loop_
_entity.id
_entity.type
_entity.pdbx_description
1 polymer ?
#
loop_
_entity_poly.entity_id
_entity_poly.type
_entity_poly.pdbx_seq_one_letter_code
_entity_poly.pdbx_strand_id
1 'polypeptide(L)'
;MLSTNLIEFDGLDPLESRLWRVIQTAAFQRLRRIKQLGFSEFVYPGATHTRFAHSLGVFHTARRLVSIIKKFEQRNGVRYDDQHAAPALAAALLHDVGHGMFSHAFEAVGKEFD
;
A
#
# COMPACT_ATOMS: atom_id res chain seq x y z
N MET A 1 2.79 -19.83 -2.57
CA MET A 1 2.78 -18.52 -3.25
C MET A 1 1.39 -17.93 -3.12
N LEU A 2 1.28 -16.67 -2.68
CA LEU A 2 0.00 -15.99 -2.49
C LEU A 2 -0.06 -14.82 -3.49
N SER A 3 -1.15 -14.64 -4.24
CA SER A 3 -1.16 -13.73 -5.39
C SER A 3 -2.41 -12.85 -5.43
N THR A 4 -2.22 -11.57 -5.78
CA THR A 4 -3.29 -10.63 -6.10
C THR A 4 -3.62 -10.56 -7.60
N ASN A 5 -3.13 -11.54 -8.39
CA ASN A 5 -3.12 -11.64 -9.86
C ASN A 5 -1.97 -10.88 -10.58
N LEU A 6 -1.31 -9.92 -9.93
CA LEU A 6 -0.17 -9.19 -10.53
C LEU A 6 1.05 -9.09 -9.59
N ILE A 7 0.83 -9.12 -8.27
CA ILE A 7 1.89 -9.06 -7.27
C ILE A 7 1.87 -10.34 -6.46
N GLU A 8 3.01 -11.02 -6.45
CA GLU A 8 3.23 -12.25 -5.71
C GLU A 8 3.84 -11.96 -4.33
N PHE A 9 3.30 -12.68 -3.36
CA PHE A 9 3.73 -12.72 -1.98
C PHE A 9 4.37 -14.08 -1.69
N ASP A 10 5.55 -14.04 -1.08
CA ASP A 10 6.23 -15.20 -0.56
C ASP A 10 5.57 -15.63 0.75
N GLY A 11 5.05 -16.85 0.78
CA GLY A 11 4.42 -17.42 1.97
C GLY A 11 5.42 -17.90 3.03
N LEU A 12 6.69 -18.07 2.66
CA LEU A 12 7.76 -18.47 3.56
C LEU A 12 8.38 -17.27 4.28
N ASP A 13 8.28 -16.07 3.70
CA ASP A 13 8.70 -14.84 4.36
C ASP A 13 7.69 -14.45 5.46
N PRO A 14 8.12 -14.34 6.74
CA PRO A 14 7.20 -14.05 7.85
C PRO A 14 6.50 -12.70 7.75
N LEU A 15 7.14 -11.69 7.14
CA LEU A 15 6.55 -10.37 6.95
C LEU A 15 5.49 -10.43 5.86
N GLU A 16 5.81 -10.96 4.68
CA GLU A 16 4.88 -11.07 3.55
C GLU A 16 3.67 -11.95 3.91
N SER A 17 3.86 -13.02 4.69
CA SER A 17 2.77 -13.83 5.23
C SER A 17 1.85 -13.04 6.18
N ARG A 18 2.39 -12.15 7.03
CA ARG A 18 1.60 -11.25 7.88
C ARG A 18 0.86 -10.20 7.04
N LEU A 19 1.55 -9.56 6.10
CA LEU A 19 0.97 -8.55 5.22
C LEU A 19 -0.13 -9.15 4.33
N TRP A 20 0.04 -10.40 3.88
CA TRP A 20 -1.01 -11.11 3.18
C TRP A 20 -2.28 -11.25 4.02
N ARG A 21 -2.16 -11.67 5.29
CA ARG A 21 -3.31 -11.73 6.20
C ARG A 21 -3.97 -10.37 6.40
N VAL A 22 -3.18 -9.30 6.50
CA VAL A 22 -3.68 -7.92 6.55
C VAL A 22 -4.48 -7.57 5.30
N ILE A 23 -4.00 -7.92 4.10
CA ILE A 23 -4.71 -7.69 2.84
C ILE A 23 -6.07 -8.39 2.84
N GLN A 24 -6.19 -9.57 3.45
CA GLN A 24 -7.45 -10.31 3.54
C GLN A 24 -8.46 -9.73 4.55
N THR A 25 -8.08 -8.74 5.35
CA THR A 25 -9.00 -8.13 6.33
C THR A 25 -10.09 -7.29 5.65
N ALA A 26 -11.26 -7.19 6.28
CA ALA A 26 -12.34 -6.33 5.82
C ALA A 26 -11.90 -4.86 5.69
N ALA A 27 -11.05 -4.38 6.60
CA ALA A 27 -10.52 -3.02 6.60
C ALA A 27 -9.73 -2.72 5.31
N PHE A 28 -8.85 -3.64 4.89
CA PHE A 28 -8.06 -3.48 3.68
C PHE A 28 -8.90 -3.75 2.41
N GLN A 29 -9.76 -4.77 2.42
CA GLN A 29 -10.66 -5.07 1.29
C GLN A 29 -11.65 -3.93 1.00
N ARG A 30 -12.00 -3.08 1.98
CA ARG A 30 -12.79 -1.85 1.79
C ARG A 30 -12.21 -0.95 0.70
N LEU A 31 -10.89 -0.89 0.58
CA LEU A 31 -10.19 -0.02 -0.39
C LEU A 31 -10.53 -0.36 -1.85
N ARG A 32 -11.07 -1.55 -2.14
CA ARG A 32 -11.53 -1.91 -3.49
C ARG A 32 -12.70 -1.06 -3.98
N ARG A 33 -13.43 -0.43 -3.06
CA ARG A 33 -14.59 0.42 -3.37
C ARG A 33 -14.26 1.92 -3.33
N ILE A 34 -13.04 2.27 -2.91
CA ILE A 34 -12.62 3.68 -2.82
C ILE A 34 -11.81 4.01 -4.06
N LYS A 35 -12.33 4.91 -4.89
CA LYS A 35 -11.62 5.44 -6.06
C LYS A 35 -10.46 6.32 -5.59
N GLN A 36 -9.33 6.21 -6.27
CA GLN A 36 -8.17 7.05 -5.96
C GLN A 36 -8.46 8.54 -6.20
N LEU A 37 -9.11 8.86 -7.34
CA LEU A 37 -9.37 10.24 -7.78
C LEU A 37 -10.83 10.69 -7.56
N GLY A 38 -11.56 10.03 -6.66
CA GLY A 38 -12.96 10.37 -6.36
C GLY A 38 -13.86 10.30 -7.59
N PHE A 39 -14.56 11.40 -7.90
CA PHE A 39 -15.52 11.51 -9.01
C PHE A 39 -14.88 11.80 -10.37
N SER A 40 -13.55 11.86 -10.45
CA SER A 40 -12.84 12.14 -11.70
C SER A 40 -13.16 11.14 -12.82
N GLU A 41 -13.70 9.95 -12.52
CA GLU A 41 -14.13 8.98 -13.55
C GLU A 41 -15.28 9.49 -14.44
N PHE A 42 -16.10 10.44 -13.96
CA PHE A 42 -17.16 11.06 -14.76
C PHE A 42 -16.64 12.06 -15.80
N VAL A 43 -15.42 12.55 -15.63
CA VAL A 43 -14.74 13.46 -16.57
C VAL A 43 -13.67 12.72 -17.37
N TYR A 44 -13.00 11.76 -16.73
CA TYR A 44 -11.93 10.95 -17.29
C TYR A 44 -12.28 9.46 -17.13
N PRO A 45 -12.89 8.80 -18.14
CA PRO A 45 -13.35 7.41 -18.03
C PRO A 45 -12.26 6.40 -17.67
N GLY A 46 -10.98 6.74 -17.83
CA GLY A 46 -9.83 5.92 -17.41
C GLY A 46 -9.48 6.02 -15.92
N ALA A 47 -10.04 6.96 -15.16
CA ALA A 47 -9.74 7.18 -13.74
C ALA A 47 -10.46 6.20 -12.79
N THR A 48 -10.51 4.91 -13.17
CA THR A 48 -11.27 3.87 -12.46
C THR A 48 -10.48 3.17 -11.35
N HIS A 49 -9.19 3.49 -11.22
CA HIS A 49 -8.27 2.86 -10.27
C HIS A 49 -8.70 3.09 -8.82
N THR A 50 -8.49 2.05 -8.00
CA THR A 50 -8.93 2.00 -6.60
C THR A 50 -7.75 2.17 -5.66
N ARG A 51 -8.00 2.65 -4.45
CA ARG A 51 -6.98 2.72 -3.39
C ARG A 51 -6.37 1.35 -3.11
N PHE A 52 -7.15 0.26 -3.21
CA PHE A 52 -6.63 -1.09 -3.06
C PHE A 52 -5.48 -1.40 -4.04
N ALA A 53 -5.68 -1.12 -5.33
CA ALA A 53 -4.65 -1.33 -6.34
C ALA A 53 -3.45 -0.40 -6.12
N HIS A 54 -3.71 0.85 -5.72
CA HIS A 54 -2.65 1.81 -5.40
C HIS A 54 -1.77 1.33 -4.25
N SER A 55 -2.35 0.95 -3.11
CA SER A 55 -1.58 0.53 -1.92
C SER A 55 -0.75 -0.74 -2.20
N LEU A 56 -1.28 -1.69 -3.00
CA LEU A 56 -0.49 -2.84 -3.45
C LEU A 56 0.70 -2.43 -4.33
N GLY A 57 0.50 -1.49 -5.25
CA GLY A 57 1.57 -0.96 -6.10
C GLY A 57 2.65 -0.20 -5.30
N VAL A 58 2.25 0.57 -4.30
CA VAL A 58 3.16 1.29 -3.39
C VAL A 58 4.01 0.29 -2.59
N PHE A 59 3.38 -0.73 -1.99
CA PHE A 59 4.11 -1.82 -1.32
C PHE A 59 5.12 -2.51 -2.26
N HIS A 60 4.70 -2.87 -3.47
CA HIS A 60 5.57 -3.54 -4.43
C HIS A 60 6.78 -2.67 -4.83
N THR A 61 6.55 -1.37 -5.03
CA THR A 61 7.61 -0.41 -5.35
C THR A 61 8.58 -0.24 -4.19
N ALA A 62 8.06 -0.11 -2.96
CA ALA A 62 8.88 -0.03 -1.74
C ALA A 62 9.73 -1.29 -1.54
N ARG A 63 9.16 -2.49 -1.78
CA ARG A 63 9.88 -3.77 -1.70
C ARG A 63 11.04 -3.84 -2.69
N ARG A 64 10.84 -3.35 -3.92
CA ARG A 64 11.91 -3.27 -4.93
C ARG A 64 13.00 -2.29 -4.51
N LEU A 65 12.64 -1.14 -3.95
CA LEU A 65 13.59 -0.15 -3.45
C LEU A 65 14.45 -0.72 -2.32
N VAL A 66 13.83 -1.35 -1.31
CA VAL A 66 14.52 -2.06 -0.23
C VAL A 66 15.52 -3.07 -0.77
N SER A 67 15.11 -3.86 -1.77
CA SER A 67 16.00 -4.85 -2.42
C SER A 67 17.20 -4.22 -3.13
N ILE A 68 17.02 -3.04 -3.75
CA ILE A 68 18.09 -2.29 -4.41
C ILE A 68 19.07 -1.75 -3.37
N ILE A 69 18.58 -1.14 -2.30
CA ILE A 69 19.40 -0.59 -1.21
C ILE A 69 20.23 -1.71 -0.57
N LYS A 70 19.60 -2.83 -0.22
CA LYS A 70 20.29 -4.00 0.35
C LYS A 70 21.44 -4.49 -0.53
N LYS A 71 21.21 -4.61 -1.85
CA LYS A 71 22.24 -4.99 -2.81
C LYS A 71 23.35 -3.94 -2.92
N PHE A 72 23.01 -2.66 -2.89
CA PHE A 72 23.97 -1.57 -2.95
C PHE A 72 24.88 -1.57 -1.72
N GLU A 73 24.33 -1.64 -0.52
CA GLU A 73 25.12 -1.64 0.72
C GLU A 73 26.05 -2.85 0.81
N GLN A 74 25.55 -4.05 0.50
CA GLN A 74 26.35 -5.28 0.43
C GLN A 74 27.54 -5.15 -0.52
N ARG A 75 27.35 -4.53 -1.69
CA ARG A 75 28.43 -4.31 -2.68
C ARG A 75 29.48 -3.30 -2.22
N ASN A 76 29.10 -2.35 -1.36
CA ASN A 76 30.00 -1.33 -0.82
C ASN A 76 30.58 -1.72 0.55
N GLY A 77 30.41 -2.96 0.99
CA GLY A 77 30.92 -3.44 2.28
C GLY A 77 30.20 -2.84 3.50
N VAL A 78 29.04 -2.21 3.29
CA VAL A 78 28.20 -1.68 4.36
C VAL A 78 27.26 -2.79 4.84
N ARG A 79 27.15 -2.98 6.15
CA ARG A 79 26.21 -3.92 6.74
C ARG A 79 24.80 -3.34 6.64
N TYR A 80 23.96 -3.98 5.82
CA TYR A 80 22.54 -3.64 5.73
C TYR A 80 21.81 -3.90 7.05
N ASP A 81 21.15 -2.86 7.56
CA ASP A 81 20.27 -2.94 8.73
C ASP A 81 18.82 -3.13 8.27
N ASP A 82 18.30 -4.34 8.49
CA ASP A 82 16.94 -4.74 8.10
C ASP A 82 15.87 -4.23 9.09
N GLN A 83 16.26 -3.61 10.22
CA GLN A 83 15.32 -3.21 11.28
C GLN A 83 14.24 -2.23 10.80
N HIS A 84 14.58 -1.38 9.82
CA HIS A 84 13.65 -0.38 9.29
C HIS A 84 12.85 -0.87 8.08
N ALA A 85 13.27 -1.95 7.42
CA ALA A 85 12.65 -2.40 6.18
C ALA A 85 11.23 -2.91 6.42
N ALA A 86 11.05 -3.78 7.42
CA ALA A 86 9.74 -4.37 7.70
C ALA A 86 8.67 -3.32 8.08
N PRO A 87 8.94 -2.37 9.01
CA PRO A 87 8.01 -1.27 9.29
C PRO A 87 7.74 -0.38 8.08
N ALA A 88 8.76 -0.05 7.27
CA ALA A 88 8.59 0.77 6.09
C ALA A 88 7.68 0.10 5.04
N LEU A 89 7.84 -1.21 4.82
CA LEU A 89 6.99 -1.98 3.90
C LEU A 89 5.55 -2.10 4.41
N ALA A 90 5.38 -2.31 5.72
CA ALA A 90 4.05 -2.32 6.33
C ALA A 90 3.36 -0.96 6.21
N ALA A 91 4.08 0.13 6.48
CA ALA A 91 3.58 1.50 6.34
C ALA A 91 3.19 1.80 4.88
N ALA A 92 4.04 1.43 3.92
CA ALA A 92 3.77 1.58 2.49
C ALA A 92 2.46 0.88 2.06
N LEU A 93 2.24 -0.34 2.54
CA LEU A 93 1.00 -1.08 2.26
C LEU A 93 -0.22 -0.43 2.94
N LEU A 94 -0.08 0.01 4.19
CA LEU A 94 -1.19 0.43 5.03
C LEU A 94 -1.53 1.92 4.95
N HIS A 95 -0.74 2.73 4.25
CA HIS A 95 -0.87 4.19 4.27
C HIS A 95 -2.27 4.70 3.88
N ASP A 96 -2.99 3.96 3.05
CA ASP A 96 -4.35 4.30 2.62
C ASP A 96 -5.48 3.74 3.49
N VAL A 97 -5.21 2.84 4.44
CA VAL A 97 -6.28 2.16 5.19
C VAL A 97 -7.13 3.14 6.00
N GLY A 98 -6.49 4.21 6.50
CA GLY A 98 -7.14 5.31 7.20
C GLY A 98 -7.96 6.26 6.32
N HIS A 99 -7.83 6.21 4.99
CA HIS A 99 -8.60 7.08 4.11
C HIS A 99 -10.08 6.68 4.10
N GLY A 100 -10.92 7.50 4.74
CA GLY A 100 -12.37 7.40 4.66
C GLY A 100 -12.90 7.60 3.24
N MET A 101 -14.13 7.13 2.98
CA MET A 101 -14.87 7.57 1.80
C MET A 101 -14.91 9.10 1.80
N PHE A 102 -14.57 9.72 0.68
CA PHE A 102 -14.52 11.19 0.56
C PHE A 102 -13.54 11.90 1.51
N SER A 103 -12.36 11.37 1.83
CA SER A 103 -11.41 12.04 2.76
C SER A 103 -11.24 13.56 2.53
N HIS A 104 -11.24 14.04 1.27
CA HIS A 104 -11.23 15.48 0.96
C HIS A 104 -12.58 16.20 1.08
N ALA A 105 -13.72 15.52 0.90
CA ALA A 105 -15.06 16.13 1.10
C ALA A 105 -15.51 16.07 2.57
N PHE A 106 -15.06 15.08 3.34
CA PHE A 106 -15.36 14.96 4.77
C PHE A 106 -14.49 15.90 5.63
N GLU A 107 -13.27 16.26 5.19
CA GLU A 107 -12.49 17.34 5.83
C GLU A 107 -13.21 18.69 5.78
N ALA A 108 -13.95 18.97 4.71
CA ALA A 108 -14.72 20.21 4.58
C ALA A 108 -15.92 20.23 5.54
N VAL A 109 -16.64 19.10 5.69
CA VAL A 109 -17.81 18.99 6.58
C VAL A 109 -17.41 18.91 8.05
N GLY A 110 -16.28 18.26 8.38
CA GLY A 110 -15.80 18.18 9.76
C GLY A 110 -15.46 19.52 10.40
N LYS A 111 -15.10 20.53 9.59
CA LYS A 111 -14.84 21.90 10.05
C LYS A 111 -16.09 22.75 10.30
N GLU A 112 -17.28 22.25 9.95
CA GLU A 112 -18.55 22.96 10.18
C GLU A 112 -19.19 22.62 11.54
N PHE A 113 -18.56 21.72 12.31
CA PHE A 113 -19.06 21.25 13.62
C PHE A 113 -18.11 21.53 14.80
N ASP A 114 -17.09 22.37 14.59
CA ASP A 114 -16.27 23.02 15.64
C ASP A 114 -16.55 24.53 15.65
#